data_AF-A0A815EQQ4-F1
#
_entry.id   AF-A0A815EQQ4-F1
#
_cell.length_a   1.000
_cell.length_b   1.000
_cell.length_c   1.000
_cell.angle_alpha   90.00
_cell.angle_beta   90.00
_cell.angle_gamma   90.00
#
_symmetry.space_group_name_H-M   'P 1'
#
loop_
_entity.id
_entity.type
_entity.pdbx_description
1 polymer ?
#
loop_
_entity_poly.entity_id
_entity_poly.type
_entity_poly.pdbx_seq_one_letter_code
_entity_poly.pdbx_strand_id
1 'polypeptide(L)' 'MKYSPIIVVNLLLLTVANFVVAPCKVDMKLTACDKGPCGQNAYCDFNGVSYECLCEDGHDGDPHNIRIGCTPNSE' A
#
# COMPACT_ATOMS: atom_id res chain seq x y z
N MET A 1 2.86 51.68 3.18
CA MET A 1 3.01 50.21 3.04
C MET A 1 2.62 49.55 4.36
N LYS A 2 1.32 49.31 4.59
CA LYS A 2 0.81 48.64 5.80
C LYS A 2 -0.05 47.47 5.34
N TYR A 3 0.55 46.30 5.18
CA TYR A 3 -0.22 45.07 5.04
C TYR A 3 -0.88 44.78 6.39
N SER A 4 -2.21 44.71 6.41
CA SER A 4 -2.95 44.35 7.62
C SER A 4 -2.63 42.90 8.00
N PRO A 5 -2.36 42.59 9.28
CA PRO A 5 -2.04 41.23 9.72
C PRO A 5 -3.16 40.24 9.37
N ILE A 6 -4.41 40.71 9.30
CA ILE A 6 -5.58 39.92 8.91
C ILE A 6 -5.48 39.46 7.44
N ILE A 7 -4.96 40.30 6.54
CA ILE A 7 -4.79 39.96 5.12
C ILE A 7 -3.74 38.87 4.97
N VAL A 8 -2.63 38.96 5.72
CA VAL A 8 -1.55 37.96 5.70
C VAL A 8 -2.04 36.62 6.28
N VAL A 9 -2.82 36.64 7.37
CA VAL A 9 -3.41 35.43 7.96
C VAL A 9 -4.40 34.76 7.02
N ASN A 10 -5.27 35.52 6.34
CA ASN A 10 -6.20 34.95 5.36
C ASN A 10 -5.49 34.39 4.12
N LEU A 11 -4.46 35.06 3.60
CA LEU A 11 -3.65 34.52 2.50
C LEU A 11 -2.89 33.26 2.90
N LEU A 12 -2.31 33.22 4.10
CA LEU A 12 -1.66 32.03 4.63
C LEU A 12 -2.66 30.88 4.78
N LEU A 13 -3.84 31.12 5.37
CA LEU A 13 -4.91 30.12 5.51
C LEU A 13 -5.37 29.54 4.15
N LEU A 14 -5.46 30.37 3.11
CA LEU A 14 -5.76 29.91 1.75
C LEU A 14 -4.64 29.02 1.17
N THR A 15 -3.38 29.33 1.44
CA THR A 15 -2.26 28.49 0.97
C THR A 15 -2.13 27.17 1.74
N VAL A 16 -2.35 27.14 3.06
CA VAL A 16 -2.37 25.87 3.81
C VAL A 16 -3.60 25.02 3.49
N ALA A 17 -4.78 25.60 3.24
CA ALA A 17 -5.95 24.84 2.82
C ALA A 17 -5.77 24.14 1.46
N ASN A 18 -4.89 24.67 0.60
CA ASN A 18 -4.56 24.05 -0.70
C ASN A 18 -3.34 23.12 -0.64
N PHE A 19 -2.52 23.20 0.40
CA PHE A 19 -1.31 22.37 0.56
C PHE A 19 -1.52 21.20 1.53
N VAL A 20 -2.42 21.35 2.50
CA VAL A 20 -2.82 20.29 3.43
C VAL A 20 -3.96 19.52 2.78
N VAL A 21 -3.68 18.27 2.45
CA VAL A 21 -4.59 17.31 1.80
C VAL A 21 -4.65 17.49 0.27
N ALA A 22 -3.54 17.21 -0.41
CA ALA A 22 -3.68 16.14 -1.38
C ALA A 22 -4.19 14.94 -0.57
N PRO A 23 -5.45 14.47 -0.74
CA PRO A 23 -5.71 13.13 -0.28
C PRO A 23 -4.68 12.33 -1.08
N CYS A 24 -3.69 11.72 -0.42
CA CYS A 24 -3.27 10.43 -0.90
C CYS A 24 -4.62 9.75 -1.13
N LYS A 25 -5.00 9.55 -2.39
CA LYS A 25 -6.10 8.68 -2.73
C LYS A 25 -5.61 7.37 -2.16
N VAL A 26 -5.93 7.14 -0.89
CA VAL A 26 -5.87 5.83 -0.29
C VAL A 26 -6.98 5.17 -1.07
N ASP A 27 -6.61 4.57 -2.18
CA ASP A 27 -7.50 3.70 -2.91
C ASP A 27 -8.02 2.76 -1.83
N MET A 28 -9.31 2.91 -1.49
CA MET A 28 -9.94 2.26 -0.35
C MET A 28 -10.23 0.80 -0.72
N LYS A 29 -9.17 0.17 -1.19
CA LYS A 29 -8.99 -1.24 -1.37
C LYS A 29 -7.50 -1.47 -1.12
N LEU A 30 -7.06 -1.13 0.09
CA LEU A 30 -5.89 -1.79 0.69
C LEU A 30 -6.32 -3.25 0.88
N THR A 31 -6.16 -4.04 -0.17
CA THR A 31 -6.41 -5.47 -0.15
C THR A 31 -5.45 -6.12 0.82
N ALA A 32 -5.79 -7.31 1.27
CA ALA A 32 -4.88 -8.04 2.13
C ALA A 32 -3.51 -8.30 1.44
N CYS A 33 -3.46 -8.33 0.11
CA CYS A 33 -2.23 -8.48 -0.67
C CYS A 33 -1.31 -7.25 -0.66
N ASP A 34 -1.84 -6.04 -0.48
CA ASP A 34 -1.03 -4.81 -0.49
C ASP A 34 -0.07 -4.72 0.71
N LYS A 35 -0.30 -5.53 1.76
CA LYS A 35 0.60 -5.63 2.91
C LYS A 35 1.78 -6.57 2.69
N GLY A 36 1.90 -7.18 1.50
CA GLY A 36 2.90 -8.20 1.19
C GLY A 36 2.84 -9.39 2.16
N PRO A 37 1.68 -10.06 2.32
CA PRO A 37 1.52 -11.10 3.33
C PRO A 37 2.19 -12.44 2.96
N CYS A 38 2.60 -12.62 1.71
CA CYS A 38 3.13 -13.89 1.19
C CYS A 38 4.66 -13.93 1.22
N GLY A 39 5.20 -15.15 1.30
CA GLY A 39 6.64 -15.41 1.26
C GLY A 39 7.26 -15.22 -0.13
N GLN A 40 8.57 -15.48 -0.23
CA GLN A 40 9.29 -15.45 -1.50
C GLN A 40 8.74 -16.48 -2.48
N ASN A 41 8.71 -16.14 -3.78
CA ASN A 41 8.19 -16.99 -4.87
C ASN A 41 6.75 -17.48 -4.65
N ALA A 42 5.94 -16.67 -3.95
CA ALA A 42 4.51 -16.90 -3.77
C ALA A 42 3.74 -15.66 -4.22
N TYR A 43 2.63 -15.87 -4.93
CA TYR A 43 1.70 -14.82 -5.30
C TYR A 43 0.51 -14.78 -4.36
N CYS A 44 -0.06 -13.59 -4.20
CA CYS A 44 -1.23 -13.36 -3.37
C CYS A 44 -2.48 -13.33 -4.26
N ASP A 45 -3.37 -14.30 -4.11
CA ASP A 45 -4.67 -14.32 -4.76
C ASP A 45 -5.73 -13.69 -3.84
N PHE A 46 -6.40 -12.63 -4.30
CA PHE A 46 -7.42 -11.94 -3.52
C PHE A 46 -8.79 -12.01 -4.20
N ASN A 47 -9.73 -12.71 -3.55
CA ASN A 47 -11.07 -12.95 -4.10
C ASN A 47 -12.09 -11.84 -3.76
N GLY A 48 -11.67 -10.73 -3.12
CA GLY A 48 -12.56 -9.67 -2.66
C GLY A 48 -12.92 -9.74 -1.17
N VAL A 49 -12.83 -10.93 -0.55
CA VAL A 49 -13.19 -11.16 0.86
C VAL A 49 -11.98 -11.63 1.67
N SER A 50 -11.18 -12.53 1.10
CA SER A 50 -9.97 -13.09 1.70
C SER A 50 -8.83 -13.09 0.69
N TYR A 51 -7.63 -13.38 1.18
CA TYR A 51 -6.49 -13.70 0.34
C TYR A 51 -6.01 -15.11 0.62
N GLU A 52 -5.32 -15.68 -0.36
CA GLU A 52 -4.52 -16.88 -0.21
C GLU A 52 -3.12 -16.62 -0.80
N CYS A 53 -2.10 -17.22 -0.18
CA CYS A 53 -0.76 -17.26 -0.76
C CYS A 53 -0.57 -18.60 -1.49
N LEU A 54 -0.11 -18.54 -2.73
CA LEU A 54 0.10 -19.70 -3.59
C LEU A 54 1.52 -19.64 -4.17
N CYS A 55 2.21 -20.78 -4.22
CA CYS A 55 3.53 -20.84 -4.85
C CYS A 55 3.41 -20.55 -6.35
N GLU A 56 4.40 -19.84 -6.90
CA GLU A 56 4.54 -19.69 -8.34
C GLU A 56 4.82 -21.04 -9.02
N ASP A 57 4.55 -21.13 -10.32
CA ASP A 57 4.81 -22.34 -11.10
C ASP A 57 6.26 -22.81 -10.94
N GLY A 58 6.44 -24.11 -10.78
CA GLY A 58 7.77 -24.71 -10.54
C GLY A 58 8.35 -24.43 -9.16
N HIS A 59 7.57 -23.96 -8.19
CA HIS A 59 7.99 -23.80 -6.79
C HIS A 59 7.05 -24.55 -5.83
N ASP A 60 7.55 -24.95 -4.66
CA ASP A 60 6.80 -25.64 -3.61
C ASP A 60 7.35 -25.25 -2.22
N GLY A 61 6.56 -25.49 -1.18
CA GLY A 61 6.85 -25.10 0.20
C GLY A 61 5.65 -24.46 0.91
N ASP A 62 5.93 -23.63 1.91
CA ASP A 62 4.89 -22.87 2.63
C ASP A 62 4.81 -21.43 2.09
N PRO A 63 3.79 -21.09 1.27
CA PRO A 63 3.66 -19.78 0.68
C PRO A 63 3.32 -18.67 1.71
N HIS A 64 2.88 -19.02 2.93
CA HIS A 64 2.62 -18.06 4.01
C HIS A 64 3.86 -17.80 4.88
N ASN A 65 4.95 -18.54 4.67
CA ASN A 65 6.20 -18.31 5.39
C ASN A 65 6.91 -17.08 4.83
N ILE A 66 6.69 -15.92 5.46
CA ILE A 66 7.29 -14.64 5.03
C ILE A 66 8.83 -14.63 4.97
N ARG A 67 9.51 -15.56 5.64
CA ARG A 67 10.98 -15.61 5.67
C ARG A 67 11.54 -16.50 4.56
N ILE A 68 10.91 -17.64 4.33
CA ILE A 68 11.40 -18.69 3.41
C ILE A 68 10.57 -18.69 2.12
N GLY A 69 9.24 -18.75 2.24
CA GLY A 69 8.32 -18.88 1.11
C GLY A 69 8.43 -20.22 0.41
N CYS A 70 8.28 -20.18 -0.92
CA CYS A 70 8.40 -21.34 -1.79
C CYS A 70 9.79 -21.39 -2.42
N THR A 71 10.29 -22.61 -2.65
CA THR A 71 11.59 -22.88 -3.26
C THR A 71 11.44 -23.58 -4.61
N PRO A 72 12.38 -23.41 -5.55
CA PRO A 72 12.31 -24.08 -6.84
C PRO A 72 12.19 -25.59 -6.68
N ASN A 73 11.20 -26.16 -7.36
CA ASN A 73 11.05 -27.60 -7.49
C ASN A 73 12.16 -28.05 -8.42
N SER A 74 13.05 -28.89 -7.90
CA SER A 74 14.06 -29.55 -8.70
C SER A 74 13.40 -30.63 -9.56
N GLU A 75 12.76 -30.23 -10.65
CA GLU A 75 12.55 -31.08 -11.83
C GLU A 75 13.86 -31.28 -12.59
#